data_AF-A0A2C5XDA3-F1
#
_entry.id   AF-A0A2C5XDA3-F1
#
_cell.length_a   1.000
_cell.length_b   1.000
_cell.length_c   1.000
_cell.angle_alpha   90.00
_cell.angle_beta   90.00
_cell.angle_gamma   90.00
#
_symmetry.space_group_name_H-M   'P 1'
#
loop_
_entity.id
_entity.type
_entity.pdbx_description
1 polymer ?
#
loop_
_entity_poly.entity_id
_entity_poly.type
_entity_poly.pdbx_seq_one_letter_code
_entity_poly.pdbx_strand_id
1 'polypeptide(L)'
;MADLRLNPEAIELLNTYAPRGTEDANSRKDINGHGRPTAHFHKTDVTSWPQLLALWEATLAAFPSINIVVPGAGIYELGKNSFWDAPKSKTNPNSNSQDAADSEPGNYNLININLVAPIRLSQLAIGYWTQKKERTPGDANLLLFGSLAGRCQVLPTPLYVASKHGIHGFARSLGPLRDSIGIRVGCIAPGPVRTELFKGYEVMLKDAETIPTRQVADAMMQLVVNDAYGDGTILEIYPGKTYVVPVFNAAPIGEEEFTFPGLGVWNDQILGNLGTNGLQV
;
A
#
# COMPACT_ATOMS: atom_id res chain seq x y z
N MET A 1 -1.65 15.83 -4.39
CA MET A 1 -2.62 14.85 -4.93
C MET A 1 -1.88 13.93 -5.90
N ALA A 2 -1.99 12.62 -5.72
CA ALA A 2 -1.40 11.63 -6.64
C ALA A 2 -2.19 11.58 -7.97
N ASP A 3 -1.53 11.14 -9.04
CA ASP A 3 -2.20 10.93 -10.32
C ASP A 3 -3.12 9.70 -10.24
N LEU A 4 -4.42 9.90 -10.49
CA LEU A 4 -5.43 8.84 -10.49
C LEU A 4 -5.64 8.21 -11.88
N ARG A 5 -4.87 8.65 -12.89
CA ARG A 5 -4.92 8.07 -14.24
C ARG A 5 -4.18 6.75 -14.28
N LEU A 6 -4.65 5.86 -15.15
CA LEU A 6 -3.91 4.66 -15.51
C LEU A 6 -2.65 5.03 -16.29
N ASN A 7 -1.52 4.42 -15.92
CA ASN A 7 -0.33 4.47 -16.75
C ASN A 7 -0.51 3.58 -18.00
N PRO A 8 0.36 3.70 -19.03
CA PRO A 8 0.22 2.92 -20.26
C PRO A 8 0.20 1.41 -20.05
N GLU A 9 1.03 0.89 -19.14
CA GLU A 9 1.08 -0.54 -18.80
C GLU A 9 -0.24 -1.04 -18.21
N ALA A 10 -0.86 -0.27 -17.32
CA ALA A 10 -2.16 -0.61 -16.73
C ALA A 10 -3.30 -0.54 -17.77
N ILE A 11 -3.23 0.39 -18.73
CA ILE A 11 -4.19 0.45 -19.85
C ILE A 11 -4.08 -0.82 -20.71
N GLU A 12 -2.87 -1.24 -21.05
CA GLU A 12 -2.63 -2.46 -21.83
C GLU A 12 -3.14 -3.72 -21.11
N LEU A 13 -2.89 -3.80 -19.79
CA LEU A 13 -3.40 -4.88 -18.96
C LEU A 13 -4.94 -4.89 -18.93
N LEU A 14 -5.57 -3.74 -18.74
CA LEU A 14 -7.03 -3.62 -18.75
C LEU A 14 -7.64 -4.00 -20.10
N ASN A 15 -7.00 -3.64 -21.22
CA ASN A 15 -7.46 -4.04 -22.55
C ASN A 15 -7.41 -5.57 -22.73
N THR A 16 -6.39 -6.23 -22.17
CA THR A 16 -6.27 -7.69 -22.18
C THR A 16 -7.44 -8.37 -21.45
N TYR A 17 -7.84 -7.80 -20.30
CA TYR A 17 -8.89 -8.32 -19.43
C TYR A 17 -10.23 -7.56 -19.55
N ALA A 18 -10.44 -6.80 -20.62
CA ALA A 18 -11.65 -6.01 -20.78
C ALA A 18 -12.91 -6.90 -20.80
N PRO A 19 -14.03 -6.47 -20.19
CA PRO A 19 -15.30 -7.19 -20.32
C PRO A 19 -15.69 -7.22 -21.80
N ARG A 20 -15.79 -8.41 -22.39
CA ARG A 20 -16.41 -8.56 -23.72
C ARG A 20 -17.90 -8.76 -23.51
N GLY A 21 -18.73 -8.22 -24.41
CA GLY A 21 -20.19 -8.33 -24.35
C GLY A 21 -20.68 -9.79 -24.28
N THR A 22 -22.01 -9.97 -24.20
CA THR A 22 -22.75 -11.20 -23.86
C THR A 22 -22.57 -12.41 -24.79
N GLU A 23 -21.51 -12.49 -25.59
CA GLU A 23 -21.20 -13.66 -26.41
C GLU A 23 -20.73 -14.84 -25.52
N ASP A 24 -21.70 -15.69 -25.20
CA ASP A 24 -21.63 -17.02 -24.59
C ASP A 24 -20.61 -17.21 -23.45
N ALA A 25 -21.03 -16.78 -22.26
CA ALA A 25 -20.38 -17.09 -20.97
C ALA A 25 -20.20 -18.61 -20.72
N ASN A 26 -20.92 -19.47 -21.44
CA ASN A 26 -20.77 -20.94 -21.38
C ASN A 26 -19.72 -21.50 -22.35
N SER A 27 -19.25 -20.74 -23.35
CA SER A 27 -18.33 -21.23 -24.39
C SER A 27 -16.84 -21.12 -24.05
N ARG A 28 -16.49 -20.45 -22.94
CA ARG A 28 -15.08 -20.12 -22.57
C ARG A 28 -14.79 -20.32 -21.09
N LYS A 29 -15.30 -21.42 -20.52
CA LYS A 29 -14.80 -21.91 -19.24
C LYS A 29 -13.48 -22.63 -19.47
N ASP A 30 -12.51 -22.43 -18.59
CA ASP A 30 -11.28 -23.22 -18.60
C ASP A 30 -11.58 -24.69 -18.24
N ILE A 31 -10.53 -25.52 -18.23
CA ILE A 31 -10.62 -26.95 -17.88
C ILE A 31 -11.20 -27.22 -16.48
N ASN A 32 -11.24 -26.19 -15.62
CA ASN A 32 -11.76 -26.25 -14.25
C ASN A 32 -13.14 -25.58 -14.12
N GLY A 33 -13.74 -25.13 -15.23
CA GLY A 33 -15.05 -24.49 -15.22
C GLY A 33 -15.03 -22.99 -14.90
N HIS A 34 -13.86 -22.36 -14.76
CA HIS A 34 -13.73 -20.93 -14.47
C HIS A 34 -13.90 -20.10 -15.74
N GLY A 35 -14.70 -19.04 -15.66
CA GLY A 35 -14.80 -18.06 -16.74
C GLY A 35 -13.48 -17.33 -16.97
N ARG A 36 -13.32 -16.74 -18.16
CA ARG A 36 -12.17 -15.88 -18.47
C ARG A 36 -12.04 -14.75 -17.42
N PRO A 37 -10.83 -14.48 -16.90
CA PRO A 37 -10.62 -13.33 -16.01
C PRO A 37 -11.01 -12.01 -16.69
N THR A 38 -11.59 -11.10 -15.92
CA THR A 38 -11.93 -9.73 -16.34
C THR A 38 -11.35 -8.72 -15.35
N ALA A 39 -11.08 -7.51 -15.84
CA ALA A 39 -10.62 -6.40 -15.03
C ALA A 39 -11.44 -5.15 -15.37
N HIS A 40 -11.77 -4.38 -14.34
CA HIS A 40 -12.55 -3.15 -14.42
C HIS A 40 -11.76 -2.02 -13.76
N PHE A 41 -11.76 -0.85 -14.39
CA PHE A 41 -11.20 0.36 -13.79
C PHE A 41 -12.34 1.24 -13.28
N HIS A 42 -12.20 1.67 -12.03
CA HIS A 42 -13.03 2.69 -11.43
C HIS A 42 -12.12 3.75 -10.83
N LYS A 43 -12.22 4.98 -11.32
CA LYS A 43 -11.40 6.10 -10.83
C LYS A 43 -11.83 6.43 -9.40
N THR A 44 -10.90 6.32 -8.45
CA THR A 44 -11.19 6.52 -7.02
C THR A 44 -10.07 7.25 -6.32
N ASP A 45 -10.40 8.38 -5.69
CA ASP A 45 -9.58 8.97 -4.64
C ASP A 45 -9.86 8.25 -3.32
N VAL A 46 -8.86 7.52 -2.81
CA VAL A 46 -8.99 6.72 -1.59
C VAL A 46 -9.17 7.55 -0.33
N THR A 47 -8.90 8.85 -0.37
CA THR A 47 -9.19 9.77 0.74
C THR A 47 -10.67 10.18 0.79
N SER A 48 -11.40 10.00 -0.31
CA SER A 48 -12.83 10.31 -0.40
C SER A 48 -13.68 9.09 -0.05
N TRP A 49 -14.26 9.07 1.14
CA TRP A 49 -15.12 7.96 1.56
C TRP A 49 -16.33 7.72 0.64
N PRO A 50 -17.01 8.75 0.10
CA PRO A 50 -18.04 8.54 -0.93
C PRO A 50 -17.49 7.81 -2.16
N GLN A 51 -16.27 8.13 -2.63
CA GLN A 51 -15.67 7.43 -3.76
C GLN A 51 -15.23 6.00 -3.42
N LEU A 52 -14.83 5.72 -2.17
CA LEU A 52 -14.61 4.35 -1.71
C LEU A 52 -15.90 3.53 -1.71
N LEU A 53 -17.03 4.12 -1.32
CA LEU A 53 -18.34 3.46 -1.39
C LEU A 53 -18.76 3.22 -2.84
N ALA A 54 -18.60 4.22 -3.71
CA ALA A 54 -18.88 4.05 -5.14
C ALA A 54 -18.02 2.94 -5.79
N LEU A 55 -16.73 2.84 -5.44
CA LEU A 55 -15.87 1.73 -5.86
C LEU A 55 -16.42 0.38 -5.39
N TRP A 56 -16.88 0.32 -4.15
CA TRP A 56 -17.45 -0.89 -3.56
C TRP A 56 -18.72 -1.34 -4.30
N GLU A 57 -19.65 -0.41 -4.54
CA GLU A 57 -20.89 -0.65 -5.29
C GLU A 57 -20.61 -1.09 -6.73
N ALA A 58 -19.69 -0.41 -7.42
CA ALA A 58 -19.28 -0.78 -8.77
C ALA A 58 -18.66 -2.19 -8.82
N THR A 59 -17.91 -2.57 -7.80
CA THR A 59 -17.31 -3.92 -7.69
C THR A 59 -18.39 -5.00 -7.54
N LEU A 60 -19.37 -4.78 -6.67
CA LEU A 60 -20.48 -5.74 -6.46
C LEU A 60 -21.47 -5.79 -7.63
N ALA A 61 -21.56 -4.73 -8.44
CA ALA A 61 -22.31 -4.74 -9.69
C ALA A 61 -21.59 -5.56 -10.78
N ALA A 62 -20.26 -5.58 -10.78
CA ALA A 62 -19.44 -6.29 -11.76
C ALA A 62 -19.16 -7.75 -11.39
N PHE A 63 -19.06 -8.07 -10.11
CA PHE A 63 -18.64 -9.38 -9.60
C PHE A 63 -19.61 -9.92 -8.54
N PRO A 64 -19.83 -11.25 -8.49
CA PRO A 64 -20.78 -11.86 -7.56
C PRO A 64 -20.30 -11.82 -6.09
N SER A 65 -19.00 -11.68 -5.87
CA SER A 65 -18.40 -11.62 -4.55
C SER A 65 -17.09 -10.86 -4.54
N ILE A 66 -16.72 -10.36 -3.36
CA ILE A 66 -15.40 -9.82 -3.08
C ILE A 66 -14.70 -10.77 -2.12
N ASN A 67 -13.65 -11.45 -2.57
CA ASN A 67 -12.92 -12.44 -1.77
C ASN A 67 -11.56 -11.94 -1.27
N ILE A 68 -10.99 -10.96 -1.98
CA ILE A 68 -9.69 -10.37 -1.66
C ILE A 68 -9.83 -8.85 -1.74
N VAL A 69 -9.35 -8.15 -0.72
CA VAL A 69 -9.26 -6.68 -0.72
C VAL A 69 -7.81 -6.29 -0.49
N VAL A 70 -7.30 -5.44 -1.37
CA VAL A 70 -5.91 -4.95 -1.33
C VAL A 70 -5.93 -3.42 -1.31
N PRO A 71 -5.84 -2.78 -0.13
CA PRO A 71 -5.68 -1.32 -0.04
C PRO A 71 -4.26 -0.89 -0.44
N GLY A 72 -3.97 -0.96 -1.75
CA GLY A 72 -2.61 -0.80 -2.30
C GLY A 72 -2.22 0.63 -2.67
N ALA A 73 -3.14 1.61 -2.57
CA ALA A 73 -2.82 3.00 -2.86
C ALA A 73 -1.79 3.55 -1.85
N GLY A 74 -0.79 4.27 -2.35
CA GLY A 74 0.27 4.82 -1.53
C GLY A 74 1.09 5.88 -2.26
N ILE A 75 1.60 6.84 -1.49
CA ILE A 75 2.56 7.85 -1.96
C ILE A 75 3.82 7.82 -1.10
N TYR A 76 4.92 8.31 -1.65
CA TYR A 76 6.19 8.45 -0.92
C TYR A 76 6.37 9.90 -0.44
N GLU A 77 7.13 10.08 0.63
CA GLU A 77 7.26 11.36 1.35
C GLU A 77 8.38 12.21 0.78
N LEU A 78 8.20 12.72 -0.43
CA LEU A 78 9.19 13.53 -1.11
C LEU A 78 8.56 14.73 -1.81
N GLY A 79 9.37 15.77 -2.01
CA GLY A 79 8.94 17.02 -2.63
C GLY A 79 7.72 17.58 -1.91
N LYS A 80 6.59 17.73 -2.62
CA LYS A 80 5.37 18.33 -2.08
C LYS A 80 4.72 17.57 -0.92
N ASN A 81 5.13 16.33 -0.67
CA ASN A 81 4.65 15.50 0.44
C ASN A 81 5.59 15.51 1.65
N SER A 82 6.75 16.17 1.57
CA SER A 82 7.81 16.11 2.57
C SER A 82 7.37 16.73 3.89
N PHE A 83 7.59 16.05 5.02
CA PHE A 83 7.45 16.64 6.35
C PHE A 83 8.35 17.87 6.56
N TRP A 84 9.54 17.83 5.95
CA TRP A 84 10.54 18.89 6.08
C TRP A 84 10.15 20.16 5.30
N ASP A 85 9.18 20.06 4.38
CA ASP A 85 8.50 21.17 3.72
C ASP A 85 7.13 21.37 4.38
N ALA A 86 7.10 22.05 5.52
CA ALA A 86 5.87 22.25 6.28
C ALA A 86 4.79 23.01 5.47
N PRO A 87 3.48 22.80 5.76
CA PRO A 87 2.40 23.53 5.12
C PRO A 87 2.63 25.04 5.04
N LYS A 88 2.19 25.66 3.94
CA LYS A 88 2.44 27.08 3.67
C LYS A 88 1.79 27.97 4.72
N SER A 89 2.58 28.87 5.29
CA SER A 89 2.22 29.83 6.33
C SER A 89 2.89 31.19 6.05
N LYS A 90 2.75 32.14 6.97
CA LYS A 90 3.35 33.49 6.86
C LYS A 90 4.88 33.47 6.96
N THR A 91 5.44 32.50 7.67
CA THR A 91 6.87 32.34 7.95
C THR A 91 7.58 31.51 6.87
N ASN A 92 6.85 30.73 6.08
CA ASN A 92 7.39 29.93 4.96
C ASN A 92 6.56 30.08 3.65
N PRO A 93 6.34 31.30 3.14
CA PRO A 93 5.40 31.56 2.03
C PRO A 93 5.74 30.82 0.71
N ASN A 94 6.99 30.37 0.57
CA ASN A 94 7.52 29.64 -0.58
C ASN A 94 7.55 28.12 -0.38
N SER A 95 6.92 27.59 0.68
CA SER A 95 6.85 26.13 0.90
C SER A 95 6.27 25.41 -0.33
N ASN A 96 6.88 24.27 -0.64
CA ASN A 96 6.44 23.36 -1.71
C ASN A 96 5.35 22.38 -1.26
N SER A 97 4.97 22.41 0.01
CA SER A 97 3.95 21.51 0.56
C SER A 97 2.64 21.58 -0.21
N GLN A 98 2.03 20.42 -0.44
CA GLN A 98 0.66 20.36 -0.96
C GLN A 98 -0.40 20.39 0.15
N ASP A 99 0.01 20.22 1.40
CA ASP A 99 -0.90 20.20 2.54
C ASP A 99 -1.18 21.66 2.97
N ALA A 100 -2.44 21.94 3.32
CA ALA A 100 -2.87 23.29 3.68
C ALA A 100 -2.76 23.50 5.19
N ALA A 101 -2.07 24.59 5.59
CA ALA A 101 -1.80 24.92 6.99
C ALA A 101 -3.06 25.24 7.81
N ASP A 102 -4.16 25.59 7.13
CA ASP A 102 -5.44 25.98 7.69
C ASP A 102 -6.55 24.93 7.46
N SER A 103 -6.16 23.69 7.14
CA SER A 103 -7.12 22.57 7.03
C SER A 103 -7.81 22.31 8.37
N GLU A 104 -9.14 22.16 8.35
CA GLU A 104 -9.94 21.76 9.52
C GLU A 104 -10.89 20.60 9.13
N PRO A 105 -10.70 19.38 9.68
CA PRO A 105 -9.62 18.99 10.58
C PRO A 105 -8.25 18.99 9.88
N GLY A 106 -7.20 19.32 10.64
CA GLY A 106 -5.82 19.30 10.16
C GLY A 106 -5.33 17.88 9.90
N ASN A 107 -4.80 17.61 8.71
CA ASN A 107 -4.31 16.30 8.31
C ASN A 107 -3.15 16.40 7.30
N TYR A 108 -2.26 15.41 7.30
CA TYR A 108 -1.31 15.19 6.22
C TYR A 108 -1.91 14.26 5.17
N ASN A 109 -1.90 14.65 3.89
CA ASN A 109 -2.43 13.80 2.83
C ASN A 109 -1.73 12.44 2.75
N LEU A 110 -0.43 12.39 3.07
CA LEU A 110 0.31 11.13 3.11
C LEU A 110 -0.27 10.16 4.14
N ILE A 111 -0.59 10.64 5.35
CA ILE A 111 -1.20 9.79 6.39
C ILE A 111 -2.61 9.36 5.96
N ASN A 112 -3.37 10.25 5.34
CA ASN A 112 -4.70 9.93 4.83
C ASN A 112 -4.67 8.82 3.78
N ILE A 113 -3.72 8.87 2.84
CA ILE A 113 -3.58 7.88 1.77
C ILE A 113 -2.95 6.59 2.29
N ASN A 114 -1.82 6.67 3.00
CA ASN A 114 -1.01 5.49 3.33
C ASN A 114 -1.50 4.72 4.56
N LEU A 115 -2.31 5.34 5.43
CA LEU A 115 -2.76 4.74 6.69
C LEU A 115 -4.29 4.77 6.85
N VAL A 116 -4.91 5.94 6.79
CA VAL A 116 -6.36 6.08 7.05
C VAL A 116 -7.19 5.35 5.98
N ALA A 117 -6.86 5.53 4.70
CA ALA A 117 -7.58 4.88 3.61
C ALA A 117 -7.51 3.33 3.68
N PRO A 118 -6.35 2.69 3.92
CA PRO A 118 -6.29 1.26 4.19
C PRO A 118 -7.18 0.81 5.35
N ILE A 119 -7.19 1.53 6.48
CA ILE A 119 -8.04 1.21 7.63
C ILE A 119 -9.52 1.29 7.22
N ARG A 120 -9.92 2.36 6.52
CA ARG A 120 -11.30 2.55 6.08
C ARG A 120 -11.76 1.46 5.11
N LEU A 121 -10.94 1.11 4.12
CA LEU A 121 -11.29 0.07 3.16
C LEU A 121 -11.33 -1.33 3.82
N SER A 122 -10.46 -1.58 4.80
CA SER A 122 -10.50 -2.80 5.63
C SER A 122 -11.82 -2.93 6.40
N GLN A 123 -12.34 -1.81 6.94
CA GLN A 123 -13.62 -1.79 7.64
C GLN A 123 -14.79 -2.17 6.71
N LEU A 124 -14.80 -1.66 5.48
CA LEU A 124 -15.81 -2.03 4.47
C LEU A 124 -15.74 -3.53 4.15
N ALA A 125 -14.54 -4.06 3.97
CA ALA A 125 -14.30 -5.47 3.68
C ALA A 125 -14.78 -6.39 4.80
N ILE A 126 -14.37 -6.12 6.04
CA ILE A 126 -14.79 -6.87 7.22
C ILE A 126 -16.31 -6.78 7.39
N GLY A 127 -16.89 -5.59 7.23
CA GLY A 127 -18.34 -5.39 7.27
C GLY A 127 -19.07 -6.27 6.26
N TYR A 128 -18.63 -6.28 5.00
CA TYR A 128 -19.21 -7.13 3.96
C TYR A 128 -19.07 -8.63 4.26
N TRP A 129 -17.88 -9.09 4.67
CA TRP A 129 -17.65 -10.51 4.94
C TRP A 129 -18.41 -11.02 6.16
N THR A 130 -18.66 -10.17 7.16
CA THR A 130 -19.41 -10.53 8.38
C THR A 130 -20.92 -10.56 8.21
N GLN A 131 -21.46 -10.11 7.08
CA GLN A 131 -22.87 -10.28 6.74
C GLN A 131 -23.21 -11.73 6.32
N LYS A 132 -22.21 -12.52 5.90
CA LYS A 132 -22.39 -13.92 5.53
C LYS A 132 -22.40 -14.80 6.78
N LYS A 133 -23.43 -15.64 6.93
CA LYS A 133 -23.57 -16.59 8.05
C LYS A 133 -22.56 -17.74 7.98
N GLU A 134 -22.19 -18.15 6.77
CA GLU A 134 -21.22 -19.20 6.51
C GLU A 134 -20.15 -18.67 5.55
N ARG A 135 -18.89 -19.04 5.80
CA ARG A 135 -17.73 -18.67 4.99
C ARG A 135 -16.88 -19.90 4.73
N THR A 136 -16.42 -20.03 3.49
CA THR A 136 -15.43 -21.04 3.11
C THR A 136 -14.03 -20.47 3.36
N PRO A 137 -13.05 -21.28 3.77
CA PRO A 137 -11.64 -20.85 3.78
C PRO A 137 -11.26 -20.20 2.44
N GLY A 138 -10.64 -19.03 2.49
CA GLY A 138 -10.27 -18.25 1.30
C GLY A 138 -11.35 -17.28 0.79
N ASP A 139 -12.54 -17.22 1.41
CA ASP A 139 -13.59 -16.28 1.00
C ASP A 139 -13.37 -14.83 1.47
N ALA A 140 -12.44 -14.59 2.40
CA ALA A 140 -12.22 -13.30 3.03
C ALA A 140 -10.74 -13.08 3.34
N ASN A 141 -10.04 -12.36 2.46
CA ASN A 141 -8.61 -12.08 2.59
C ASN A 141 -8.35 -10.59 2.47
N LEU A 142 -7.79 -10.01 3.52
CA LEU A 142 -7.31 -8.63 3.55
C LEU A 142 -5.79 -8.62 3.42
N LEU A 143 -5.28 -7.98 2.38
CA LEU A 143 -3.85 -7.88 2.15
C LEU A 143 -3.40 -6.42 2.17
N LEU A 144 -2.63 -6.08 3.19
CA LEU A 144 -2.16 -4.73 3.45
C LEU A 144 -0.77 -4.49 2.84
N PHE A 145 -0.51 -3.24 2.48
CA PHE A 145 0.79 -2.79 1.95
C PHE A 145 1.59 -2.04 3.02
N GLY A 146 2.48 -2.75 3.68
CA GLY A 146 3.55 -2.22 4.52
C GLY A 146 4.77 -1.77 3.72
N SER A 147 5.94 -1.77 4.36
CA SER A 147 7.26 -1.59 3.77
C SER A 147 8.31 -2.02 4.80
N LEU A 148 9.55 -2.28 4.38
CA LEU A 148 10.70 -2.31 5.29
C LEU A 148 10.81 -1.03 6.14
N ALA A 149 10.37 0.13 5.62
CA ALA A 149 10.25 1.38 6.37
C ALA A 149 9.30 1.31 7.58
N GLY A 150 8.47 0.27 7.70
CA GLY A 150 7.66 0.01 8.87
C GLY A 150 8.42 -0.60 10.06
N ARG A 151 9.74 -0.81 9.91
CA ARG A 151 10.62 -1.41 10.93
C ARG A 151 11.99 -0.74 11.04
N CYS A 152 12.22 0.37 10.35
CA CYS A 152 13.47 1.12 10.41
C CYS A 152 13.24 2.63 10.55
N GLN A 153 14.30 3.36 10.89
CA GLN A 153 14.32 4.82 10.95
C GLN A 153 14.87 5.41 9.65
N VAL A 154 14.12 6.34 9.07
CA VAL A 154 14.50 7.04 7.83
C VAL A 154 14.20 8.52 8.02
N LEU A 155 15.22 9.29 8.45
CA LEU A 155 15.09 10.72 8.77
C LEU A 155 14.43 11.53 7.65
N PRO A 156 14.71 11.32 6.35
CA PRO A 156 14.12 12.14 5.31
C PRO A 156 12.63 11.89 5.07
N THR A 157 12.09 10.77 5.58
CA THR A 157 10.69 10.37 5.34
C THR A 157 9.97 9.91 6.63
N PRO A 158 9.81 10.79 7.64
CA PRO A 158 9.22 10.42 8.92
C PRO A 158 7.71 10.09 8.84
N LEU A 159 6.90 10.77 8.03
CA LEU A 159 5.47 10.46 7.85
C LEU A 159 5.26 9.11 7.12
N TYR A 160 6.08 8.77 6.13
CA TYR A 160 6.05 7.48 5.45
C TYR A 160 6.41 6.36 6.42
N VAL A 161 7.50 6.51 7.17
CA VAL A 161 7.90 5.58 8.24
C VAL A 161 6.76 5.41 9.24
N ALA A 162 6.18 6.50 9.74
CA ALA A 162 5.05 6.45 10.68
C ALA A 162 3.84 5.70 10.08
N SER A 163 3.48 6.00 8.83
CA SER A 163 2.37 5.32 8.15
C SER A 163 2.60 3.82 7.99
N LYS A 164 3.83 3.39 7.65
CA LYS A 164 4.15 1.98 7.43
C LYS A 164 4.29 1.19 8.74
N HIS A 165 4.80 1.81 9.81
CA HIS A 165 4.71 1.26 11.16
C HIS A 165 3.25 1.08 11.60
N GLY A 166 2.41 2.10 11.34
CA GLY A 166 0.97 2.04 11.63
C GLY A 166 0.27 0.88 10.93
N ILE A 167 0.57 0.64 9.65
CA ILE A 167 0.02 -0.50 8.89
C ILE A 167 0.50 -1.84 9.46
N HIS A 168 1.76 -1.96 9.89
CA HIS A 168 2.26 -3.19 10.53
C HIS A 168 1.51 -3.48 11.83
N GLY A 169 1.36 -2.47 12.70
CA GLY A 169 0.60 -2.61 13.95
C GLY A 169 -0.88 -2.95 13.70
N PHE A 170 -1.49 -2.30 12.71
CA PHE A 170 -2.87 -2.56 12.31
C PHE A 170 -3.05 -3.99 11.80
N ALA A 171 -2.18 -4.48 10.91
CA ALA A 171 -2.24 -5.83 10.38
C ALA A 171 -2.16 -6.89 11.50
N ARG A 172 -1.19 -6.75 12.41
CA ARG A 172 -1.03 -7.65 13.56
C ARG A 172 -2.26 -7.65 14.48
N SER A 173 -2.86 -6.48 14.71
CA SER A 173 -4.05 -6.34 15.55
C SER A 173 -5.28 -7.08 14.99
N LEU A 174 -5.32 -7.32 13.68
CA LEU A 174 -6.40 -8.05 13.02
C LEU A 174 -6.08 -9.55 12.82
N GLY A 175 -4.90 -10.04 13.22
CA GLY A 175 -4.51 -11.44 13.10
C GLY A 175 -5.52 -12.46 13.67
N PRO A 176 -6.13 -12.22 14.86
CA PRO A 176 -7.09 -13.15 15.43
C PRO A 176 -8.38 -13.39 14.61
N LEU A 177 -8.65 -12.58 13.57
CA LEU A 177 -9.88 -12.67 12.79
C LEU A 177 -10.00 -13.98 12.00
N ARG A 178 -8.90 -14.64 11.61
CA ARG A 178 -9.01 -15.89 10.86
C ARG A 178 -9.54 -17.01 11.73
N ASP A 179 -8.92 -17.25 12.89
CA ASP A 179 -9.33 -18.36 13.75
C ASP A 179 -10.69 -18.09 14.40
N SER A 180 -11.03 -16.82 14.61
CA SER A 180 -12.30 -16.43 15.23
C SER A 180 -13.47 -16.45 14.24
N ILE A 181 -13.26 -15.89 13.04
CA ILE A 181 -14.34 -15.60 12.10
C ILE A 181 -13.98 -15.85 10.63
N GLY A 182 -12.85 -16.50 10.33
CA GLY A 182 -12.48 -16.90 8.97
C GLY A 182 -12.03 -15.76 8.05
N ILE A 183 -11.60 -14.62 8.60
CA ILE A 183 -11.04 -13.51 7.80
C ILE A 183 -9.51 -13.53 7.93
N ARG A 184 -8.82 -13.84 6.83
CA ARG A 184 -7.36 -13.84 6.76
C ARG A 184 -6.84 -12.42 6.60
N VAL A 185 -5.80 -12.07 7.36
CA VAL A 185 -5.12 -10.78 7.23
C VAL A 185 -3.62 -10.99 7.06
N GLY A 186 -3.06 -10.41 6.00
CA GLY A 186 -1.62 -10.41 5.74
C GLY A 186 -1.13 -9.01 5.39
N CYS A 187 0.17 -8.78 5.53
CA CYS A 187 0.82 -7.53 5.17
C CYS A 187 2.14 -7.82 4.45
N ILE A 188 2.26 -7.37 3.21
CA ILE A 188 3.56 -7.38 2.52
C ILE A 188 4.38 -6.15 2.92
N ALA A 189 5.67 -6.33 3.12
CA ALA A 189 6.60 -5.27 3.51
C ALA A 189 7.81 -5.27 2.56
N PRO A 190 7.63 -4.81 1.31
CA PRO A 190 8.73 -4.80 0.36
C PRO A 190 9.77 -3.74 0.70
N GLY A 191 11.02 -4.04 0.33
CA GLY A 191 12.07 -3.06 0.12
C GLY A 191 11.86 -2.25 -1.16
N PRO A 192 12.92 -1.67 -1.75
CA PRO A 192 12.82 -0.89 -2.97
C PRO A 192 12.25 -1.73 -4.11
N VAL A 193 11.11 -1.30 -4.70
CA VAL A 193 10.49 -1.94 -5.86
C VAL A 193 10.63 -1.04 -7.06
N ARG A 194 10.98 -1.59 -8.23
CA ARG A 194 11.07 -0.84 -9.48
C ARG A 194 9.68 -0.39 -9.95
N THR A 195 9.27 0.80 -9.52
CA THR A 195 7.96 1.39 -9.81
C THR A 195 8.08 2.89 -10.04
N GLU A 196 7.05 3.51 -10.61
CA GLU A 196 6.97 4.97 -10.80
C GLU A 196 6.93 5.76 -9.48
N LEU A 197 6.81 5.09 -8.31
CA LEU A 197 6.81 5.74 -7.00
C LEU A 197 8.08 6.57 -6.74
N PHE A 198 9.20 6.15 -7.34
CA PHE A 198 10.51 6.81 -7.19
C PHE A 198 10.86 7.74 -8.37
N LYS A 199 9.91 7.99 -9.28
CA LYS A 199 10.12 8.89 -10.41
C LYS A 199 10.47 10.31 -9.93
N GLY A 200 11.56 10.87 -10.45
CA GLY A 200 12.12 12.16 -10.01
C GLY A 200 13.02 12.07 -8.78
N TYR A 201 13.22 10.87 -8.23
CA TYR A 201 14.08 10.58 -7.07
C TYR A 201 14.97 9.37 -7.34
N GLU A 202 15.31 9.14 -8.61
CA GLU A 202 16.11 8.00 -9.08
C GLU A 202 17.48 7.93 -8.38
N VAL A 203 18.01 9.09 -7.97
CA VAL A 203 19.25 9.19 -7.19
C VAL A 203 19.19 8.41 -5.87
N MET A 204 18.01 8.27 -5.25
CA MET A 204 17.86 7.50 -4.01
C MET A 204 17.98 5.99 -4.24
N LEU A 205 17.56 5.53 -5.43
CA LEU A 205 17.64 4.14 -5.83
C LEU A 205 18.94 3.83 -6.60
N LYS A 206 19.81 4.83 -6.78
CA LYS A 206 21.06 4.64 -7.49
C LYS A 206 21.86 3.54 -6.79
N ASP A 207 22.24 2.52 -7.55
CA ASP A 207 22.99 1.35 -7.10
C ASP A 207 22.24 0.46 -6.07
N ALA A 208 20.97 0.75 -5.78
CA ALA A 208 20.13 -0.10 -4.94
C ALA A 208 19.65 -1.32 -5.73
N GLU A 209 19.75 -2.51 -5.13
CA GLU A 209 19.10 -3.70 -5.68
C GLU A 209 17.58 -3.57 -5.52
N THR A 210 16.84 -3.69 -6.62
CA THR A 210 15.38 -3.51 -6.62
C THR A 210 14.65 -4.82 -6.80
N ILE A 211 13.48 -4.91 -6.16
CA ILE A 211 12.59 -6.06 -6.22
C ILE A 211 11.73 -5.94 -7.49
N PRO A 212 11.64 -6.99 -8.31
CA PRO A 212 10.68 -7.03 -9.42
C PRO A 212 9.24 -7.00 -8.91
N THR A 213 8.35 -6.25 -9.58
CA THR A 213 6.92 -6.20 -9.25
C THR A 213 6.27 -7.59 -9.23
N ARG A 214 6.73 -8.49 -10.11
CA ARG A 214 6.28 -9.88 -10.15
C ARG A 214 6.56 -10.64 -8.85
N GLN A 215 7.74 -10.46 -8.25
CA GLN A 215 8.09 -11.10 -6.99
C GLN A 215 7.16 -10.62 -5.85
N VAL A 216 6.82 -9.33 -5.85
CA VAL A 216 5.86 -8.78 -4.89
C VAL A 216 4.48 -9.43 -5.09
N ALA A 217 4.00 -9.51 -6.33
CA ALA A 217 2.70 -10.14 -6.64
C ALA A 217 2.67 -11.64 -6.27
N ASP A 218 3.74 -12.39 -6.50
CA ASP A 218 3.82 -13.80 -6.12
C ASP A 218 3.80 -13.95 -4.58
N ALA A 219 4.51 -13.09 -3.84
CA ALA A 219 4.47 -13.07 -2.38
C ALA A 219 3.10 -12.67 -1.83
N MET A 220 2.41 -11.72 -2.47
CA MET A 220 1.02 -11.36 -2.16
C MET A 220 0.11 -12.58 -2.28
N MET A 221 0.24 -13.35 -3.37
CA MET A 221 -0.55 -14.56 -3.57
C MET A 221 -0.24 -15.64 -2.53
N GLN A 222 1.04 -15.83 -2.20
CA GLN A 222 1.45 -16.76 -1.14
C GLN A 222 0.83 -16.41 0.21
N LEU A 223 0.81 -15.14 0.60
CA LEU A 223 0.15 -14.72 1.83
C LEU A 223 -1.36 -15.00 1.86
N VAL A 224 -2.02 -15.04 0.70
CA VAL A 224 -3.45 -15.34 0.61
C VAL A 224 -3.69 -16.85 0.71
N VAL A 225 -2.91 -17.67 -0.01
CA VAL A 225 -3.24 -19.10 -0.21
C VAL A 225 -2.46 -20.08 0.65
N ASN A 226 -1.29 -19.70 1.18
CA ASN A 226 -0.43 -20.64 1.89
C ASN A 226 -0.62 -20.51 3.41
N ASP A 227 -1.26 -21.51 3.99
CA ASP A 227 -1.62 -21.56 5.42
C ASP A 227 -0.42 -21.51 6.37
N ALA A 228 0.77 -21.92 5.91
CA ALA A 228 1.99 -21.86 6.72
C ALA A 228 2.39 -20.42 7.11
N TYR A 229 1.94 -19.40 6.38
CA TYR A 229 2.18 -18.01 6.75
C TYR A 229 1.31 -17.52 7.90
N GLY A 230 0.27 -18.23 8.33
CA GLY A 230 -0.63 -17.77 9.38
C GLY A 230 -1.30 -16.42 9.06
N ASP A 231 -1.48 -15.59 10.10
CA ASP A 231 -2.34 -14.40 10.10
C ASP A 231 -1.76 -13.24 10.90
N GLY A 232 -2.14 -12.03 10.52
CA GLY A 232 -1.48 -10.81 11.00
C GLY A 232 0.00 -10.74 10.59
N THR A 233 0.39 -11.56 9.61
CA THR A 233 1.78 -11.76 9.20
C THR A 233 2.30 -10.56 8.45
N ILE A 234 3.48 -10.10 8.86
CA ILE A 234 4.28 -9.13 8.11
C ILE A 234 5.33 -9.94 7.34
N LEU A 235 5.21 -9.96 6.02
CA LEU A 235 6.13 -10.63 5.11
C LEU A 235 7.04 -9.59 4.46
N GLU A 236 8.27 -9.49 4.95
CA GLU A 236 9.31 -8.69 4.32
C GLU A 236 9.72 -9.33 2.99
N ILE A 237 9.92 -8.48 1.99
CA ILE A 237 10.34 -8.91 0.64
C ILE A 237 11.63 -8.18 0.33
N TYR A 238 12.66 -8.96 -0.01
CA TYR A 238 13.98 -8.53 -0.44
C TYR A 238 14.26 -9.08 -1.84
N PRO A 239 15.28 -8.61 -2.57
CA PRO A 239 15.69 -9.24 -3.82
C PRO A 239 15.90 -10.75 -3.64
N GLY A 240 15.13 -11.57 -4.36
CA GLY A 240 15.25 -13.03 -4.37
C GLY A 240 14.84 -13.77 -3.09
N LYS A 241 14.44 -13.11 -2.00
CA LYS A 241 14.05 -13.76 -0.74
C LYS A 241 12.90 -13.07 -0.01
N THR A 242 12.26 -13.80 0.91
CA THR A 242 11.24 -13.26 1.82
C THR A 242 11.59 -13.60 3.26
N TYR A 243 11.06 -12.82 4.20
CA TYR A 243 11.27 -13.02 5.63
C TYR A 243 9.97 -12.76 6.41
N VAL A 244 9.56 -13.71 7.24
CA VAL A 244 8.40 -13.56 8.13
C VAL A 244 8.86 -12.89 9.40
N VAL A 245 8.34 -11.69 9.68
CA VAL A 245 8.74 -10.93 10.86
C VAL A 245 8.12 -11.52 12.13
N PRO A 246 8.92 -11.99 13.09
CA PRO A 246 8.42 -12.45 14.39
C PRO A 246 7.54 -11.40 15.09
N VAL A 247 6.53 -11.86 15.84
CA VAL A 247 5.64 -10.95 16.59
C VAL A 247 6.42 -10.16 17.64
N PHE A 248 7.37 -10.81 18.30
CA PHE A 248 8.23 -10.22 19.32
C PHE A 248 9.69 -10.47 18.97
N ASN A 249 10.57 -9.57 19.42
CA ASN A 249 12.03 -9.71 19.33
C ASN A 249 12.54 -9.95 17.89
N ALA A 250 11.85 -9.42 16.89
CA ALA A 250 12.30 -9.48 15.52
C ALA A 250 13.60 -8.68 15.36
N ALA A 251 14.61 -9.30 14.75
CA ALA A 251 15.92 -8.69 14.52
C ALA A 251 15.78 -7.37 13.74
N PRO A 252 16.64 -6.36 14.00
CA PRO A 252 16.68 -5.17 13.17
C PRO A 252 16.96 -5.55 11.72
N ILE A 253 16.43 -4.78 10.78
CA ILE A 253 16.76 -4.97 9.36
C ILE A 253 18.26 -4.72 9.19
N GLY A 254 18.97 -5.66 8.57
CA GLY A 254 20.41 -5.53 8.37
C GLY A 254 20.75 -4.34 7.47
N GLU A 255 21.89 -3.68 7.73
CA GLU A 255 22.32 -2.52 6.94
C GLU A 255 22.45 -2.82 5.44
N GLU A 256 22.92 -4.03 5.10
CA GLU A 256 23.03 -4.51 3.70
C GLU A 256 21.66 -4.76 3.04
N GLU A 257 20.63 -5.04 3.85
CA GLU A 257 19.30 -5.43 3.36
C GLU A 257 18.38 -4.23 3.11
N PHE A 258 18.74 -3.06 3.65
CA PHE A 258 18.03 -1.78 3.47
C PHE A 258 19.03 -0.68 3.10
N THR A 259 19.75 -0.87 2.01
CA THR A 259 20.74 0.10 1.54
C THR A 259 20.11 1.11 0.59
N PHE A 260 20.06 2.38 1.00
CA PHE A 260 19.77 3.52 0.12
C PHE A 260 21.01 4.41 0.05
N PRO A 261 21.88 4.26 -0.96
CA PRO A 261 23.15 4.99 -1.02
C PRO A 261 22.99 6.52 -0.95
N GLY A 262 21.88 7.07 -1.45
CA GLY A 262 21.57 8.50 -1.38
C GLY A 262 21.08 9.00 -0.01
N LEU A 263 20.77 8.12 0.93
CA LEU A 263 20.11 8.47 2.18
C LEU A 263 21.01 9.30 3.12
N GLY A 264 22.29 8.98 3.19
CA GLY A 264 23.25 9.71 4.02
C GLY A 264 23.37 11.18 3.62
N VAL A 265 23.46 11.44 2.32
CA VAL A 265 23.53 12.81 1.76
C VAL A 265 22.29 13.62 2.15
N TRP A 266 21.12 13.02 2.11
CA TRP A 266 19.87 13.68 2.45
C TRP A 266 19.75 13.93 3.96
N ASN A 267 20.21 12.99 4.78
CA ASN A 267 20.28 13.19 6.23
C ASN A 267 21.14 14.41 6.56
N ASP A 268 22.34 14.50 5.97
CA ASP A 268 23.26 15.60 6.21
C ASP A 268 22.69 16.94 5.74
N GLN A 269 22.00 16.96 4.59
CA GLN A 269 21.32 18.15 4.08
C GLN A 269 20.21 18.64 5.03
N ILE A 270 19.36 17.73 5.52
CA ILE A 270 18.27 18.06 6.45
C ILE A 270 18.84 18.57 7.77
N LEU A 271 19.78 17.84 8.37
CA LEU A 271 20.38 18.21 9.65
C LEU A 271 21.15 19.53 9.55
N GLY A 272 21.89 19.73 8.45
CA GLY A 272 22.57 20.99 8.17
C GLY A 272 21.61 22.17 8.09
N ASN A 273 20.53 22.03 7.30
CA ASN A 273 19.51 23.08 7.17
C ASN A 273 18.79 23.36 8.50
N LEU A 274 18.45 22.33 9.28
CA LEU A 274 17.86 22.51 10.61
C LEU A 274 18.81 23.26 11.56
N GLY A 275 20.11 22.94 11.51
CA GLY A 275 21.12 23.60 12.33
C GLY A 275 21.35 25.07 11.98
N THR A 276 21.24 25.45 10.69
CA THR A 276 21.47 26.82 10.24
C THR A 276 20.21 27.69 10.21
N ASN A 277 19.10 27.13 9.72
CA ASN A 277 17.88 27.87 9.40
C ASN A 277 16.69 27.48 10.29
N GLY A 278 16.78 26.39 11.06
CA GLY A 278 15.63 25.80 11.74
C GLY A 278 14.58 25.24 10.78
N LEU A 279 13.49 24.70 11.33
CA LEU A 279 12.32 24.31 10.54
C LEU A 279 11.40 25.52 10.35
N GLN A 280 11.14 25.88 9.09
CA GLN A 280 10.27 27.00 8.74
C GLN A 280 8.80 26.53 8.70
N VAL A 281 8.02 26.88 9.73
CA VAL A 281 6.60 26.53 9.88
C VAL A 281 5.75 27.76 10.16
#